data_AF-A0A2B4RQ39-F1
#
_entry.id   AF-A0A2B4RQ39-F1
#
_cell.length_a   1.000
_cell.length_b   1.000
_cell.length_c   1.000
_cell.angle_alpha   90.00
_cell.angle_beta   90.00
_cell.angle_gamma   90.00
#
_symmetry.space_group_name_H-M   'P 1'
#
loop_
_entity.id
_entity.type
_entity.pdbx_description
1 polymer ?
#
loop_
_entity_poly.entity_id
_entity_poly.type
_entity_poly.pdbx_seq_one_letter_code
_entity_poly.pdbx_strand_id
1 'polypeptide(L)'
;MSELLRDDLERDTSRNHALSTTVQVLVSLRFFASGSFLQVIGDTLGLSKSTVSRIISQFSLALAQKQGNYIKWPSTKAGIFQNKRGFFTNGGFPGVIGCVDGTHIKIHAPHQNENDFVNRKGFHFINVQAICNHKGMFTNIVARRPGSTHDSFICRDSRIGQQHNNQHQSLEDGLLLGDTGYPCKPYLMTPYLDPVTDKQQESNSAHKRTRVAIEQAFGWWKRRFHLLHSEIRMKPEKVSIIIGACSVLHNIAILRIEPLDGHDEADDQPNLVCFHGPEHGKVIRDHICNTLF
;
A
#
# COMPACT_ATOMS: atom_id res chain seq x y z
N MET A 1 16.83 11.67 7.92
CA MET A 1 16.80 10.91 6.63
C MET A 1 18.20 10.78 6.07
N SER A 2 18.97 11.88 5.97
CA SER A 2 20.37 11.85 5.52
C SER A 2 21.28 10.94 6.35
N GLU A 3 21.09 10.86 7.67
CA GLU A 3 21.84 9.93 8.52
C GLU A 3 21.44 8.46 8.27
N LEU A 4 20.14 8.17 8.16
CA LEU A 4 19.61 6.82 7.91
C LEU A 4 20.14 6.21 6.58
N LEU A 5 20.46 7.05 5.60
CA LEU A 5 20.88 6.67 4.26
C LEU A 5 22.32 7.09 3.96
N ARG A 6 23.10 7.46 4.98
CA ARG A 6 24.47 7.96 4.78
C ARG A 6 25.32 6.91 4.09
N ASP A 7 25.43 5.73 4.68
CA ASP A 7 26.28 4.64 4.19
C ASP A 7 25.84 4.14 2.80
N ASP A 8 24.56 4.31 2.44
CA ASP A 8 24.01 3.87 1.16
C ASP A 8 24.26 4.89 0.03
N LEU A 9 24.39 6.17 0.35
CA LEU A 9 24.42 7.27 -0.64
C LEU A 9 25.75 8.02 -0.68
N GLU A 10 26.53 7.95 0.39
CA GLU A 10 27.87 8.51 0.45
C GLU A 10 28.77 7.75 -0.53
N ARG A 11 29.58 8.50 -1.27
CA ARG A 11 30.55 7.91 -2.19
C ARG A 11 31.92 8.29 -1.69
N ASP A 12 32.71 7.29 -1.33
CA ASP A 12 34.12 7.48 -1.11
C ASP A 12 34.79 7.69 -2.47
N THR A 13 35.05 8.96 -2.82
CA THR A 13 35.71 9.31 -4.07
C THR A 13 36.60 10.53 -3.90
N SER A 14 37.80 10.42 -4.46
CA SER A 14 38.78 11.51 -4.58
C SER A 14 38.47 12.50 -5.71
N ARG A 15 37.29 12.40 -6.35
CA ARG A 15 36.83 13.33 -7.40
C ARG A 15 36.16 14.56 -6.77
N ASN A 16 36.58 15.76 -7.16
CA ASN A 16 36.24 17.07 -6.60
C ASN A 16 34.76 17.51 -6.58
N HIS A 17 33.76 16.67 -6.87
CA HIS A 17 32.34 17.09 -6.94
C HIS A 17 31.33 16.00 -6.54
N ALA A 18 31.63 15.16 -5.54
CA ALA A 18 30.62 14.25 -5.00
C ALA A 18 29.48 15.04 -4.33
N LEU A 19 28.24 14.77 -4.75
CA LEU A 19 27.07 15.40 -4.13
C LEU A 19 26.88 14.83 -2.72
N SER A 20 26.71 15.72 -1.75
CA SER A 20 26.46 15.31 -0.36
C SER A 20 25.19 14.47 -0.25
N THR A 21 25.14 13.57 0.73
CA THR A 21 23.95 12.77 1.00
C THR A 21 22.72 13.64 1.20
N THR A 22 22.86 14.78 1.89
CA THR A 22 21.76 15.73 2.07
C THR A 22 21.19 16.25 0.75
N VAL A 23 22.03 16.61 -0.21
CA VAL A 23 21.57 17.06 -1.54
C VAL A 23 20.84 15.92 -2.26
N GLN A 24 21.39 14.70 -2.20
CA GLN A 24 20.76 13.53 -2.80
C GLN A 24 19.36 13.26 -2.20
N VAL A 25 19.23 13.34 -0.87
CA VAL A 25 17.93 13.22 -0.18
C VAL A 25 16.95 14.31 -0.61
N LEU A 26 17.39 15.58 -0.66
CA LEU A 26 16.52 16.70 -1.04
C LEU A 26 16.01 16.57 -2.48
N VAL A 27 16.88 16.19 -3.42
CA VAL A 27 16.51 15.92 -4.82
C VAL A 27 15.42 14.85 -4.89
N SER A 28 15.60 13.74 -4.18
CA SER A 28 14.67 12.62 -4.21
C SER A 28 13.33 12.94 -3.54
N LEU A 29 13.34 13.56 -2.36
CA LEU A 29 12.12 13.98 -1.68
C LEU A 29 11.34 15.00 -2.52
N ARG A 30 12.02 15.97 -3.15
CA ARG A 30 11.36 16.92 -4.05
C ARG A 30 10.70 16.21 -5.23
N PHE A 31 11.37 15.26 -5.85
CA PHE A 31 10.79 14.47 -6.94
C PHE A 31 9.57 13.64 -6.49
N PHE A 32 9.64 12.99 -5.32
CA PHE A 32 8.51 12.21 -4.79
C PHE A 32 7.32 13.09 -4.41
N ALA A 33 7.58 14.25 -3.81
CA ALA A 33 6.56 15.20 -3.39
C ALA A 33 5.87 15.89 -4.57
N SER A 34 6.56 16.13 -5.69
CA SER A 34 6.01 16.90 -6.82
C SER A 34 5.61 16.09 -8.04
N GLY A 35 6.19 14.91 -8.25
CA GLY A 35 6.00 14.14 -9.49
C GLY A 35 6.56 14.82 -10.75
N SER A 36 7.37 15.88 -10.60
CA SER A 36 7.82 16.71 -11.73
C SER A 36 8.83 16.00 -12.64
N PHE A 37 9.01 16.54 -13.84
CA PHE A 37 10.05 16.08 -14.77
C PHE A 37 11.45 16.15 -14.15
N LEU A 38 12.25 15.11 -14.38
CA LEU A 38 13.64 15.03 -13.91
C LEU A 38 14.48 16.24 -14.35
N GLN A 39 14.19 16.78 -15.53
CA GLN A 39 14.85 17.99 -16.05
C GLN A 39 14.49 19.21 -15.19
N VAL A 40 13.21 19.42 -14.88
CA VAL A 40 12.76 20.53 -14.02
C VAL A 40 13.39 20.43 -12.61
N ILE A 41 13.46 19.22 -12.05
CA ILE A 41 14.16 19.00 -10.77
C ILE A 41 15.65 19.35 -10.88
N GLY A 42 16.28 18.95 -11.98
CA GLY A 42 17.69 19.23 -12.27
C GLY A 42 17.97 20.72 -12.41
N ASP A 43 17.19 21.41 -13.25
CA ASP A 43 17.34 22.84 -13.54
C ASP A 43 17.20 23.69 -12.27
N THR A 44 16.31 23.30 -11.35
CA THR A 44 16.15 24.01 -10.06
C THR A 44 17.37 23.89 -9.15
N LEU A 45 18.14 22.81 -9.28
CA LEU A 45 19.24 22.46 -8.38
C LEU A 45 20.62 22.51 -9.06
N GLY A 46 20.68 22.99 -10.32
CA GLY A 46 21.92 23.03 -11.11
C GLY A 46 22.47 21.63 -11.45
N LEU A 47 21.61 20.62 -11.57
CA LEU A 47 22.00 19.23 -11.84
C LEU A 47 21.54 18.77 -13.23
N SER A 48 22.35 17.97 -13.89
CA SER A 48 21.93 17.31 -15.13
C SER A 48 20.80 16.30 -14.88
N LYS A 49 19.90 16.13 -15.86
CA LYS A 49 18.83 15.10 -15.84
C LYS A 49 19.37 13.71 -15.52
N SER A 50 20.53 13.33 -16.06
CA SER A 50 21.17 12.03 -15.80
C SER A 50 21.60 11.87 -14.34
N THR A 51 22.11 12.94 -13.73
CA THR A 51 22.47 12.97 -12.30
C THR A 51 21.24 12.78 -11.43
N VAL A 52 20.17 13.54 -11.69
CA VAL A 52 18.89 13.41 -10.96
C VAL A 52 18.32 11.99 -11.09
N SER A 53 18.30 11.43 -12.30
CA SER A 53 17.81 10.05 -12.54
C SER A 53 18.57 9.01 -11.71
N ARG A 54 19.91 9.14 -11.63
CA ARG A 54 20.78 8.26 -10.86
C ARG A 54 20.55 8.41 -9.36
N ILE A 55 20.42 9.64 -8.85
CA ILE A 55 20.12 9.92 -7.44
C ILE A 55 18.80 9.25 -7.05
N ILE A 56 17.74 9.46 -7.82
CA ILE A 56 16.42 8.86 -7.55
C ILE A 56 16.50 7.34 -7.56
N SER A 57 17.21 6.73 -8.51
CA SER A 57 17.40 5.27 -8.51
C SER A 57 18.06 4.78 -7.23
N GLN A 58 19.19 5.39 -6.82
CA GLN A 58 19.95 4.94 -5.66
C GLN A 58 19.19 5.18 -4.34
N PHE A 59 18.58 6.35 -4.20
CA PHE A 59 17.76 6.67 -3.03
C PHE A 59 16.56 5.71 -2.90
N SER A 60 15.88 5.40 -4.01
CA SER A 60 14.74 4.47 -3.98
C SER A 60 15.19 3.05 -3.63
N LEU A 61 16.32 2.59 -4.17
CA LEU A 61 16.89 1.28 -3.85
C LEU A 61 17.29 1.18 -2.38
N ALA A 62 17.99 2.18 -1.85
CA ALA A 62 18.42 2.23 -0.45
C ALA A 62 17.23 2.16 0.52
N LEU A 63 16.13 2.88 0.22
CA LEU A 63 14.91 2.79 1.01
C LEU A 63 14.20 1.44 0.87
N ALA A 64 14.11 0.91 -0.36
CA ALA A 64 13.49 -0.39 -0.61
C ALA A 64 14.24 -1.54 0.10
N GLN A 65 15.55 -1.46 0.23
CA GLN A 65 16.34 -2.43 1.01
C GLN A 65 16.01 -2.38 2.51
N LYS A 66 15.59 -1.23 3.03
CA LYS A 66 15.14 -1.07 4.42
C LYS A 66 13.67 -1.45 4.62
N GLN A 67 12.97 -1.96 3.60
CA GLN A 67 11.55 -2.30 3.68
C GLN A 67 11.22 -3.26 4.84
N GLY A 68 12.06 -4.27 5.08
CA GLY A 68 11.86 -5.22 6.19
C GLY A 68 11.91 -4.60 7.59
N ASN A 69 12.50 -3.40 7.73
CA ASN A 69 12.57 -2.70 9.01
C ASN A 69 11.29 -1.91 9.31
N TYR A 70 10.58 -1.44 8.28
CA TYR A 70 9.47 -0.50 8.42
C TYR A 70 8.11 -1.07 7.99
N ILE A 71 8.07 -2.05 7.08
CA ILE A 71 6.85 -2.73 6.62
C ILE A 71 6.87 -4.13 7.22
N LYS A 72 6.22 -4.29 8.38
CA LYS A 72 6.26 -5.52 9.16
C LYS A 72 4.85 -6.09 9.37
N TRP A 73 4.73 -7.39 9.09
CA TRP A 73 3.55 -8.15 9.44
C TRP A 73 3.46 -8.38 10.95
N PRO A 74 2.30 -8.15 11.60
CA PRO A 74 2.11 -8.47 13.02
C PRO A 74 2.14 -9.98 13.23
N SER A 75 3.32 -10.50 13.58
CA SER A 75 3.56 -11.94 13.80
C SER A 75 3.67 -12.31 15.28
N THR A 76 3.80 -11.33 16.17
CA THR A 76 3.83 -11.54 17.62
C THR A 76 2.41 -11.46 18.18
N LYS A 77 2.12 -12.26 19.22
CA LYS A 77 0.83 -12.20 19.94
C LYS A 77 0.48 -10.78 20.41
N ALA A 78 1.48 -10.04 20.91
CA ALA A 78 1.31 -8.66 21.32
C ALA A 78 0.94 -7.73 20.14
N GLY A 79 1.59 -7.86 18.98
CA GLY A 79 1.29 -7.06 17.80
C GLY A 79 -0.10 -7.36 17.22
N ILE A 80 -0.48 -8.64 17.18
CA ILE A 80 -1.83 -9.09 16.79
C ILE A 80 -2.87 -8.47 17.73
N PHE A 81 -2.68 -8.61 19.05
CA PHE A 81 -3.60 -8.07 20.05
C PHE A 81 -3.75 -6.54 19.95
N GLN A 82 -2.63 -5.82 19.77
CA GLN A 82 -2.65 -4.36 19.61
C GLN A 82 -3.46 -3.94 18.38
N ASN A 83 -3.30 -4.65 17.24
CA ASN A 83 -4.07 -4.36 16.05
C ASN A 83 -5.56 -4.65 16.23
N LYS A 84 -5.91 -5.81 16.82
CA LYS A 84 -7.31 -6.16 17.14
C LYS A 84 -7.98 -5.07 17.96
N ARG A 85 -7.33 -4.63 19.04
CA ARG A 85 -7.85 -3.57 19.89
C ARG A 85 -7.99 -2.24 19.14
N GLY A 86 -6.96 -1.87 18.37
CA GLY A 86 -6.96 -0.61 17.62
C GLY A 86 -8.06 -0.55 16.57
N PHE A 87 -8.21 -1.60 15.75
CA PHE A 87 -9.28 -1.65 14.75
C PHE A 87 -10.67 -1.68 15.38
N PHE A 88 -10.86 -2.44 16.47
CA PHE A 88 -12.14 -2.45 17.17
C PHE A 88 -12.50 -1.07 17.73
N THR A 89 -11.52 -0.35 18.30
CA THR A 89 -11.72 1.02 18.80
C THR A 89 -12.09 1.98 17.68
N ASN A 90 -11.48 1.84 16.50
CA ASN A 90 -11.67 2.77 15.38
C ASN A 90 -12.98 2.54 14.61
N GLY A 91 -13.37 1.28 14.40
CA GLY A 91 -14.48 0.95 13.48
C GLY A 91 -15.50 -0.06 14.02
N GLY A 92 -15.21 -0.73 15.14
CA GLY A 92 -16.11 -1.65 15.82
C GLY A 92 -16.13 -3.08 15.25
N PHE A 93 -15.38 -3.41 14.19
CA PHE A 93 -15.32 -4.79 13.71
C PHE A 93 -14.32 -5.63 14.54
N PRO A 94 -14.75 -6.75 15.13
CA PRO A 94 -13.92 -7.53 16.05
C PRO A 94 -12.85 -8.36 15.33
N GLY A 95 -11.72 -8.59 16.02
CA GLY A 95 -10.70 -9.57 15.58
C GLY A 95 -9.83 -9.15 14.39
N VAL A 96 -9.96 -7.92 13.89
CA VAL A 96 -9.22 -7.44 12.71
C VAL A 96 -7.75 -7.17 13.02
N ILE A 97 -6.84 -7.65 12.16
CA ILE A 97 -5.41 -7.40 12.26
C ILE A 97 -4.85 -6.57 11.10
N GLY A 98 -5.64 -6.38 10.05
CA GLY A 98 -5.32 -5.51 8.92
C GLY A 98 -6.49 -5.32 7.96
N CYS A 99 -6.45 -4.24 7.20
CA CYS A 99 -7.35 -4.01 6.07
C CYS A 99 -6.55 -4.11 4.77
N VAL A 100 -7.05 -4.89 3.81
CA VAL A 100 -6.40 -5.14 2.52
C VAL A 100 -7.16 -4.46 1.40
N ASP A 101 -6.42 -3.80 0.51
CA ASP A 101 -7.01 -3.19 -0.67
C ASP A 101 -5.98 -2.99 -1.80
N GLY A 102 -6.49 -2.80 -3.02
CA GLY A 102 -5.72 -2.45 -4.21
C GLY A 102 -5.75 -0.95 -4.52
N THR A 103 -4.70 -0.47 -5.16
CA THR A 103 -4.65 0.86 -5.77
C THR A 103 -3.86 0.83 -7.06
N HIS A 104 -4.31 1.60 -8.05
CA HIS A 104 -3.60 1.78 -9.30
C HIS A 104 -2.63 2.96 -9.22
N ILE A 105 -1.40 2.76 -9.73
CA ILE A 105 -0.39 3.80 -9.93
C ILE A 105 -0.16 3.96 -11.43
N LYS A 106 -0.45 5.16 -11.95
CA LYS A 106 -0.39 5.42 -13.39
C LYS A 106 1.06 5.48 -13.87
N ILE A 107 1.34 4.78 -14.96
CA ILE A 107 2.65 4.77 -15.60
C ILE A 107 2.53 5.18 -17.07
N HIS A 108 3.63 5.67 -17.63
CA HIS A 108 3.75 5.75 -19.08
C HIS A 108 3.77 4.34 -19.68
N ALA A 109 3.20 4.20 -20.88
CA ALA A 109 3.21 2.97 -21.65
C ALA A 109 4.61 2.32 -21.65
N PRO A 110 4.74 1.08 -21.15
CA PRO A 110 6.00 0.36 -21.25
C PRO A 110 6.20 -0.13 -22.68
N HIS A 111 7.46 -0.16 -23.12
CA HIS A 111 7.80 -0.56 -24.50
C HIS A 111 7.74 -2.09 -24.68
N GLN A 112 7.79 -2.84 -23.57
CA GLN A 112 7.73 -4.30 -23.54
C GLN A 112 6.46 -4.71 -22.79
N ASN A 113 5.75 -5.71 -23.32
CA ASN A 113 4.54 -6.27 -22.73
C ASN A 113 3.48 -5.22 -22.36
N GLU A 114 3.33 -4.20 -23.22
CA GLU A 114 2.44 -3.05 -23.00
C GLU A 114 1.03 -3.47 -22.59
N ASN A 115 0.47 -4.45 -23.31
CA ASN A 115 -0.89 -4.96 -23.14
C ASN A 115 -1.17 -5.47 -21.72
N ASP A 116 -0.15 -5.91 -20.98
CA ASP A 116 -0.33 -6.41 -19.61
C ASP A 116 -0.72 -5.28 -18.65
N PHE A 117 -0.28 -4.04 -18.93
CA PHE A 117 -0.46 -2.88 -18.07
C PHE A 117 -1.67 -2.03 -18.45
N VAL A 118 -2.27 -2.25 -19.63
CA VAL A 118 -3.39 -1.45 -20.16
C VAL A 118 -4.70 -1.84 -19.50
N ASN A 119 -5.46 -0.85 -19.04
CA ASN A 119 -6.85 -1.04 -18.63
C ASN A 119 -7.82 -0.89 -19.82
N ARG A 120 -9.11 -1.19 -19.60
CA ARG A 120 -10.16 -1.06 -20.64
C ARG A 120 -10.33 0.35 -21.21
N LYS A 121 -9.76 1.37 -20.57
CA LYS A 121 -9.79 2.79 -20.99
C LYS A 121 -8.50 3.23 -21.69
N GLY A 122 -7.55 2.31 -21.96
CA GLY A 122 -6.30 2.61 -22.67
C GLY A 122 -5.19 3.21 -21.82
N PHE A 123 -5.34 3.25 -20.49
CA PHE A 123 -4.31 3.76 -19.57
C PHE A 123 -3.49 2.64 -18.95
N HIS A 124 -2.20 2.89 -18.73
CA HIS A 124 -1.26 1.91 -18.17
C HIS A 124 -1.08 2.11 -16.66
N PHE A 125 -1.18 1.02 -15.90
CA PHE A 125 -1.04 1.07 -14.44
C PHE A 125 -0.18 -0.08 -13.90
N ILE A 126 0.49 0.19 -12.79
CA ILE A 126 0.92 -0.85 -11.86
C ILE A 126 -0.21 -1.02 -10.84
N ASN A 127 -0.70 -2.25 -10.69
CA ASN A 127 -1.60 -2.59 -9.60
C ASN A 127 -0.78 -2.86 -8.33
N VAL A 128 -1.09 -2.11 -7.28
CA VAL A 128 -0.45 -2.20 -5.97
C VAL A 128 -1.47 -2.67 -4.95
N GLN A 129 -1.25 -3.84 -4.36
CA GLN A 129 -2.00 -4.26 -3.18
C GLN A 129 -1.22 -3.90 -1.92
N ALA A 130 -1.92 -3.41 -0.90
CA ALA A 130 -1.34 -3.19 0.41
C ALA A 130 -2.25 -3.70 1.52
N ILE A 131 -1.63 -3.99 2.67
CA ILE A 131 -2.33 -4.21 3.93
C ILE A 131 -1.85 -3.13 4.89
N CYS A 132 -2.77 -2.46 5.59
CA CYS A 132 -2.43 -1.52 6.64
C CYS A 132 -2.87 -2.00 8.04
N ASN A 133 -2.24 -1.46 9.07
CA ASN A 133 -2.71 -1.60 10.45
C ASN A 133 -3.70 -0.48 10.83
N HIS A 134 -4.18 -0.52 12.07
CA HIS A 134 -5.15 0.44 12.61
C HIS A 134 -4.65 1.91 12.64
N LYS A 135 -3.36 2.15 12.43
CA LYS A 135 -2.75 3.50 12.36
C LYS A 135 -2.51 3.95 10.92
N GLY A 136 -2.94 3.17 9.92
CA GLY A 136 -2.67 3.44 8.51
C GLY A 136 -1.22 3.19 8.07
N MET A 137 -0.42 2.48 8.87
CA MET A 137 0.92 2.05 8.44
C MET A 137 0.81 0.78 7.59
N PHE A 138 1.55 0.72 6.49
CA PHE A 138 1.59 -0.49 5.66
C PHE A 138 2.35 -1.62 6.36
N THR A 139 1.71 -2.77 6.50
CA THR A 139 2.27 -4.01 7.05
C THR A 139 2.65 -5.00 5.96
N ASN A 140 2.09 -4.82 4.76
CA ASN A 140 2.47 -5.53 3.54
C ASN A 140 2.23 -4.64 2.31
N ILE A 141 3.07 -4.78 1.28
CA ILE A 141 2.85 -4.15 -0.02
C ILE A 141 3.36 -5.04 -1.15
N VAL A 142 2.56 -5.17 -2.21
CA VAL A 142 2.87 -5.91 -3.43
C VAL A 142 2.66 -4.96 -4.62
N ALA A 143 3.76 -4.43 -5.15
CA ALA A 143 3.75 -3.38 -6.18
C ALA A 143 4.36 -3.84 -7.52
N ARG A 144 4.19 -5.11 -7.89
CA ARG A 144 4.86 -5.72 -9.06
C ARG A 144 3.91 -6.22 -10.12
N ARG A 145 2.61 -5.95 -9.98
CA ARG A 145 1.59 -6.58 -10.81
C ARG A 145 1.14 -5.65 -11.93
N PRO A 146 1.03 -6.17 -13.16
CA PRO A 146 0.42 -5.41 -14.25
C PRO A 146 -1.00 -4.97 -13.88
N GLY A 147 -1.43 -3.82 -14.38
CA GLY A 147 -2.73 -3.20 -14.07
C GLY A 147 -3.95 -4.08 -14.36
N SER A 148 -3.82 -5.07 -15.24
CA SER A 148 -4.87 -6.05 -15.54
C SER A 148 -5.08 -7.13 -14.45
N THR A 149 -4.18 -7.22 -13.47
CA THR A 149 -4.21 -8.28 -12.45
C THR A 149 -5.28 -7.98 -11.41
N HIS A 150 -6.18 -8.94 -11.15
CA HIS A 150 -7.18 -8.83 -10.07
C HIS A 150 -6.55 -8.87 -8.67
N ASP A 151 -7.02 -8.01 -7.77
CA ASP A 151 -6.54 -7.91 -6.38
C ASP A 151 -6.64 -9.22 -5.60
N SER A 152 -7.72 -9.99 -5.80
CA SER A 152 -7.88 -11.31 -5.20
C SER A 152 -6.79 -12.29 -5.63
N PHE A 153 -6.31 -12.19 -6.87
CA PHE A 153 -5.17 -12.98 -7.35
C PHE A 153 -3.86 -12.53 -6.71
N ILE A 154 -3.64 -11.22 -6.57
CA ILE A 154 -2.46 -10.68 -5.87
C ILE A 154 -2.44 -11.16 -4.41
N CYS A 155 -3.59 -11.08 -3.72
CA CYS A 155 -3.69 -11.52 -2.33
C CYS A 155 -3.38 -13.01 -2.21
N ARG A 156 -3.99 -13.85 -3.06
CA ARG A 156 -3.76 -15.30 -3.04
C ARG A 156 -2.30 -15.67 -3.29
N ASP A 157 -1.64 -15.00 -4.23
CA ASP A 157 -0.25 -15.29 -4.60
C ASP A 157 0.77 -14.63 -3.66
N SER A 158 0.36 -13.63 -2.88
CA SER A 158 1.24 -12.97 -1.92
C SER A 158 1.69 -13.92 -0.81
N ARG A 159 2.89 -13.67 -0.27
CA ARG A 159 3.43 -14.43 0.88
C ARG A 159 2.44 -14.46 2.05
N ILE A 160 1.79 -13.33 2.35
CA ILE A 160 0.83 -13.22 3.45
C ILE A 160 -0.42 -14.05 3.17
N GLY A 161 -0.96 -13.99 1.94
CA GLY A 161 -2.12 -14.79 1.58
C GLY A 161 -1.84 -16.29 1.59
N GLN A 162 -0.70 -16.73 1.06
CA GLN A 162 -0.27 -18.14 1.15
C GLN A 162 -0.10 -18.58 2.61
N GLN A 163 0.52 -17.74 3.45
CA GLN A 163 0.69 -18.03 4.87
C GLN A 163 -0.65 -18.20 5.58
N HIS A 164 -1.60 -17.28 5.42
CA HIS A 164 -2.92 -17.41 6.06
C HIS A 164 -3.72 -18.59 5.53
N ASN A 165 -3.61 -18.88 4.24
CA ASN A 165 -4.31 -20.03 3.64
C ASN A 165 -3.83 -21.37 4.21
N ASN A 166 -2.58 -21.45 4.66
CA ASN A 166 -1.97 -22.68 5.16
C ASN A 166 -1.93 -22.76 6.69
N GLN A 167 -1.92 -21.63 7.40
CA GLN A 167 -1.64 -21.56 8.83
C GLN A 167 -2.79 -21.01 9.67
N HIS A 168 -3.81 -20.37 9.09
CA HIS A 168 -4.92 -19.84 9.88
C HIS A 168 -5.78 -20.99 10.41
N GLN A 169 -5.85 -21.10 11.74
CA GLN A 169 -6.57 -22.16 12.43
C GLN A 169 -7.80 -21.61 13.16
N SER A 170 -7.77 -20.36 13.62
CA SER A 170 -8.86 -19.80 14.43
C SER A 170 -8.97 -18.28 14.33
N LEU A 171 -10.08 -17.72 14.86
CA LEU A 171 -10.27 -16.27 14.98
C LEU A 171 -9.18 -15.60 15.86
N GLU A 172 -8.45 -16.36 16.68
CA GLU A 172 -7.33 -15.84 17.46
C GLU A 172 -6.16 -15.39 16.57
N ASP A 173 -5.97 -16.01 15.41
CA ASP A 173 -4.94 -15.64 14.43
C ASP A 173 -5.22 -14.27 13.79
N GLY A 174 -6.49 -13.86 13.80
CA GLY A 174 -6.95 -12.55 13.36
C GLY A 174 -7.46 -12.53 11.93
N LEU A 175 -8.27 -11.50 11.66
CA LEU A 175 -9.00 -11.34 10.40
C LEU A 175 -8.43 -10.20 9.57
N LEU A 176 -8.49 -10.36 8.26
CA LEU A 176 -8.36 -9.27 7.30
C LEU A 176 -9.73 -8.81 6.83
N LEU A 177 -9.87 -7.51 6.61
CA LEU A 177 -11.05 -6.97 5.92
C LEU A 177 -10.69 -6.58 4.49
N GLY A 178 -11.38 -7.17 3.53
CA GLY A 178 -11.30 -6.87 2.10
C GLY A 178 -12.62 -6.29 1.58
N ASP A 179 -12.58 -5.70 0.39
CA ASP A 179 -13.78 -5.23 -0.30
C ASP A 179 -14.52 -6.39 -0.96
N THR A 180 -15.55 -6.08 -1.74
CA THR A 180 -16.33 -7.08 -2.47
C THR A 180 -15.56 -7.75 -3.61
N GLY A 181 -14.42 -7.20 -4.03
CA GLY A 181 -13.53 -7.79 -5.04
C GLY A 181 -12.71 -8.97 -4.52
N TYR A 182 -12.66 -9.16 -3.20
CA TYR A 182 -12.01 -10.31 -2.58
C TYR A 182 -12.99 -11.46 -2.30
N PRO A 183 -12.53 -12.72 -2.33
CA PRO A 183 -13.33 -13.83 -1.83
C PRO A 183 -13.44 -13.79 -0.30
N CYS A 184 -14.62 -14.10 0.22
CA CYS A 184 -14.80 -14.33 1.66
C CYS A 184 -14.12 -15.65 2.06
N LYS A 185 -13.10 -15.59 2.92
CA LYS A 185 -12.32 -16.73 3.41
C LYS A 185 -12.25 -16.74 4.94
N PRO A 186 -11.88 -17.85 5.61
CA PRO A 186 -11.77 -17.90 7.06
C PRO A 186 -10.96 -16.77 7.72
N TYR A 187 -9.95 -16.25 7.02
CA TYR A 187 -9.07 -15.17 7.46
C TYR A 187 -9.35 -13.82 6.77
N LEU A 188 -10.29 -13.75 5.81
CA LEU A 188 -10.56 -12.57 5.00
C LEU A 188 -12.06 -12.35 4.89
N MET A 189 -12.58 -11.36 5.62
CA MET A 189 -13.99 -11.01 5.66
C MET A 189 -14.32 -9.92 4.63
N THR A 190 -15.37 -10.15 3.86
CA THR A 190 -15.94 -9.21 2.90
C THR A 190 -17.41 -8.96 3.25
N PRO A 191 -17.96 -7.78 2.94
CA PRO A 191 -19.29 -7.41 3.39
C PRO A 191 -20.36 -8.31 2.78
N TYR A 192 -21.53 -8.39 3.41
CA TYR A 192 -22.73 -8.96 2.79
C TYR A 192 -23.11 -8.10 1.59
N LEU A 193 -23.34 -8.72 0.43
CA LEU A 193 -23.79 -7.99 -0.76
C LEU A 193 -25.25 -7.52 -0.59
N ASP A 194 -26.10 -8.42 -0.09
CA ASP A 194 -27.52 -8.19 0.16
C ASP A 194 -27.84 -8.46 1.63
N PRO A 195 -27.57 -7.51 2.55
CA PRO A 195 -27.86 -7.69 3.97
C PRO A 195 -29.37 -7.64 4.23
N VAL A 196 -29.94 -8.75 4.71
CA VAL A 196 -31.38 -8.90 4.96
C VAL A 196 -31.77 -8.78 6.43
N THR A 197 -30.82 -8.94 7.36
CA THR A 197 -31.07 -8.81 8.81
C THR A 197 -30.40 -7.58 9.40
N ASP A 198 -30.93 -7.06 10.50
CA ASP A 198 -30.34 -5.92 11.23
C ASP A 198 -28.88 -6.20 11.62
N LYS A 199 -28.59 -7.44 12.06
CA LYS A 199 -27.22 -7.88 12.38
C LYS A 199 -26.28 -7.81 11.18
N GLN A 200 -26.74 -8.21 9.99
CA GLN A 200 -25.95 -8.13 8.76
C GLN A 200 -25.69 -6.67 8.37
N GLN A 201 -26.67 -5.78 8.55
CA GLN A 201 -26.52 -4.35 8.32
C GLN A 201 -25.53 -3.72 9.31
N GLU A 202 -25.57 -4.10 10.58
CA GLU A 202 -24.63 -3.62 11.59
C GLU A 202 -23.22 -4.13 11.33
N SER A 203 -23.06 -5.42 11.02
CA SER A 203 -21.79 -6.02 10.60
C SER A 203 -21.19 -5.30 9.39
N ASN A 204 -22.00 -5.03 8.35
CA ASN A 204 -21.56 -4.24 7.19
C ASN A 204 -21.18 -2.81 7.57
N SER A 205 -21.91 -2.18 8.47
CA SER A 205 -21.61 -0.83 8.96
C SER A 205 -20.27 -0.79 9.70
N ALA A 206 -20.00 -1.76 10.58
CA ALA A 206 -18.72 -1.90 11.27
C ALA A 206 -17.58 -2.26 10.31
N HIS A 207 -17.84 -3.13 9.33
CA HIS A 207 -16.88 -3.48 8.28
C HIS A 207 -16.46 -2.25 7.49
N LYS A 208 -17.43 -1.46 7.01
CA LYS A 208 -17.18 -0.20 6.30
C LYS A 208 -16.36 0.77 7.13
N ARG A 209 -16.78 1.08 8.38
CA ARG A 209 -16.05 1.99 9.27
C ARG A 209 -14.61 1.53 9.54
N THR A 210 -14.40 0.23 9.72
CA THR A 210 -13.07 -0.32 10.00
C THR A 210 -12.18 -0.28 8.75
N ARG A 211 -12.74 -0.56 7.56
CA ARG A 211 -12.02 -0.52 6.29
C ARG A 211 -11.55 0.86 5.86
N VAL A 212 -12.21 1.93 6.30
CA VAL A 212 -11.78 3.31 6.00
C VAL A 212 -10.28 3.52 6.31
N ALA A 213 -9.69 2.76 7.23
CA ALA A 213 -8.26 2.80 7.53
C ALA A 213 -7.34 2.57 6.30
N ILE A 214 -7.65 1.63 5.39
CA ILE A 214 -6.78 1.38 4.22
C ILE A 214 -7.00 2.43 3.13
N GLU A 215 -8.23 2.91 2.97
CA GLU A 215 -8.58 4.00 2.05
C GLU A 215 -7.87 5.30 2.47
N GLN A 216 -7.92 5.64 3.76
CA GLN A 216 -7.17 6.76 4.33
C GLN A 216 -5.66 6.59 4.20
N ALA A 217 -5.13 5.38 4.45
CA ALA A 217 -3.70 5.11 4.28
C ALA A 217 -3.25 5.40 2.84
N PHE A 218 -4.01 4.98 1.82
CA PHE A 218 -3.73 5.31 0.43
C PHE A 218 -3.86 6.80 0.13
N GLY A 219 -4.90 7.47 0.66
CA GLY A 219 -5.09 8.91 0.53
C GLY A 219 -3.88 9.69 1.06
N TRP A 220 -3.48 9.43 2.30
CA TRP A 220 -2.31 10.05 2.94
C TRP A 220 -1.03 9.75 2.18
N TRP A 221 -0.85 8.51 1.73
CA TRP A 221 0.33 8.09 0.99
C TRP A 221 0.47 8.82 -0.34
N LYS A 222 -0.61 8.96 -1.12
CA LYS A 222 -0.61 9.70 -2.39
C LYS A 222 -0.54 11.21 -2.19
N ARG A 223 -1.08 11.77 -1.10
CA ARG A 223 -0.91 13.19 -0.75
C ARG A 223 0.54 13.51 -0.39
N ARG A 224 1.19 12.69 0.45
CA ARG A 224 2.60 12.85 0.81
C ARG A 224 3.53 12.75 -0.41
N PHE A 225 3.19 11.86 -1.35
CA PHE A 225 3.99 11.61 -2.54
C PHE A 225 3.15 11.80 -3.79
N HIS A 226 2.96 13.05 -4.22
CA HIS A 226 2.15 13.40 -5.39
C HIS A 226 2.59 12.67 -6.67
N LEU A 227 3.86 12.23 -6.75
CA LEU A 227 4.34 11.33 -7.79
C LEU A 227 3.42 10.12 -8.02
N LEU A 228 2.85 9.55 -6.96
CA LEU A 228 1.95 8.39 -6.99
C LEU A 228 0.54 8.73 -7.49
N HIS A 229 0.16 10.01 -7.47
CA HIS A 229 -1.09 10.51 -8.06
C HIS A 229 -0.92 10.85 -9.55
N SER A 230 0.29 11.20 -9.95
CA SER A 230 0.66 11.58 -11.33
C SER A 230 1.01 10.38 -12.21
N GLU A 231 1.11 10.62 -13.53
CA GLU A 231 1.67 9.63 -14.46
C GLU A 231 3.19 9.55 -14.33
N ILE A 232 3.70 8.39 -13.92
CA ILE A 232 5.13 8.17 -13.73
C ILE A 232 5.78 7.73 -15.06
N ARG A 233 6.63 8.60 -15.60
CA ARG A 233 7.34 8.38 -16.89
C ARG A 233 8.66 7.64 -16.70
N MET A 234 8.59 6.44 -16.15
CA MET A 234 9.73 5.55 -15.94
C MET A 234 9.35 4.11 -16.26
N LYS A 235 10.35 3.25 -16.46
CA LYS A 235 10.12 1.81 -16.67
C LYS A 235 9.39 1.19 -15.47
N PRO A 236 8.46 0.25 -15.66
CA PRO A 236 7.67 -0.34 -14.58
C PRO A 236 8.50 -0.85 -13.42
N GLU A 237 9.65 -1.49 -13.68
CA GLU A 237 10.53 -2.04 -12.63
C GLU A 237 11.06 -0.94 -11.72
N LYS A 238 11.41 0.22 -12.29
CA LYS A 238 11.86 1.39 -11.52
C LYS A 238 10.72 1.99 -10.71
N VAL A 239 9.50 2.04 -11.28
CA VAL A 239 8.32 2.53 -10.57
C VAL A 239 7.99 1.62 -9.38
N SER A 240 8.07 0.30 -9.52
CA SER A 240 7.87 -0.65 -8.43
C SER A 240 8.82 -0.42 -7.25
N ILE A 241 10.09 -0.09 -7.53
CA ILE A 241 11.08 0.26 -6.49
C ILE A 241 10.71 1.59 -5.81
N ILE A 242 10.30 2.60 -6.59
CA ILE A 242 9.85 3.90 -6.06
C ILE A 242 8.62 3.71 -5.16
N ILE A 243 7.65 2.90 -5.57
CA ILE A 243 6.47 2.57 -4.76
C ILE A 243 6.89 1.98 -3.41
N GLY A 244 7.81 1.01 -3.41
CA GLY A 244 8.36 0.44 -2.18
C GLY A 244 9.04 1.50 -1.29
N ALA A 245 9.85 2.37 -1.89
CA ALA A 245 10.53 3.46 -1.18
C ALA A 245 9.56 4.46 -0.56
N CYS A 246 8.54 4.90 -1.30
CA CYS A 246 7.49 5.79 -0.78
C CYS A 246 6.72 5.13 0.37
N SER A 247 6.50 3.81 0.32
CA SER A 247 5.81 3.08 1.38
C SER A 247 6.62 3.02 2.68
N VAL A 248 7.94 2.88 2.57
CA VAL A 248 8.86 2.98 3.71
C VAL A 248 8.84 4.39 4.29
N LEU A 249 8.91 5.42 3.45
CA LEU A 249 8.85 6.81 3.90
C LEU A 249 7.52 7.15 4.58
N HIS A 250 6.40 6.64 4.08
CA HIS A 250 5.08 6.80 4.70
C HIS A 250 5.05 6.26 6.14
N ASN A 251 5.54 5.04 6.34
CA ASN A 251 5.61 4.46 7.68
C ASN A 251 6.58 5.22 8.59
N ILE A 252 7.72 5.69 8.07
CA ILE A 252 8.65 6.54 8.81
C ILE A 252 7.95 7.84 9.26
N ALA A 253 7.18 8.47 8.37
CA ALA A 253 6.46 9.70 8.67
C ALA A 253 5.40 9.50 9.77
N ILE A 254 4.65 8.38 9.73
CA ILE A 254 3.70 8.02 10.79
C ILE A 254 4.42 7.78 12.13
N LEU A 255 5.54 7.06 12.12
CA LEU A 255 6.33 6.80 13.34
C LEU A 255 6.92 8.06 13.95
N ARG A 256 7.17 9.09 13.12
CA ARG A 256 7.65 10.40 13.53
C ARG A 256 6.54 11.39 13.86
N ILE A 257 5.27 10.98 13.72
CA ILE A 257 4.11 11.83 13.98
C ILE A 257 4.18 13.10 13.12
N GLU A 258 4.62 12.97 11.87
CA GLU A 258 4.65 14.10 10.94
C GLU A 258 3.21 14.49 10.56
N PRO A 259 2.87 15.79 10.58
CA PRO A 259 1.53 16.25 10.27
C PRO A 259 1.11 15.84 8.85
N LEU A 260 -0.20 15.68 8.66
CA LEU A 260 -0.83 15.48 7.37
C LEU A 260 -1.59 16.76 7.02
N ASP A 261 -1.27 17.37 5.89
CA ASP A 261 -2.01 18.53 5.39
C ASP A 261 -3.29 18.07 4.66
N GLY A 262 -4.44 18.60 5.08
CA GLY A 262 -5.72 18.54 4.34
C GLY A 262 -6.69 17.41 4.72
N HIS A 263 -7.91 17.81 5.09
CA HIS A 263 -9.09 16.95 5.25
C HIS A 263 -9.52 16.31 3.92
N ASP A 264 -10.15 15.14 4.02
CA ASP A 264 -10.44 14.24 2.90
C ASP A 264 -11.54 14.70 1.96
N GLU A 265 -11.31 14.52 0.66
CA GLU A 265 -12.34 14.10 -0.29
C GLU A 265 -11.98 12.69 -0.75
N ALA A 266 -12.86 11.73 -0.45
CA ALA A 266 -12.80 10.38 -0.96
C ALA A 266 -13.30 10.40 -2.41
N ASP A 267 -12.48 9.94 -3.35
CA ASP A 267 -12.83 9.88 -4.77
C ASP A 267 -13.25 8.46 -5.18
N ASP A 268 -14.10 8.42 -6.20
CA ASP A 268 -15.04 7.35 -6.59
C ASP A 268 -14.52 5.90 -6.60
N GLN A 269 -15.33 5.01 -6.00
CA GLN A 269 -15.21 3.55 -6.13
C GLN A 269 -15.60 3.08 -7.54
N PRO A 270 -14.80 2.24 -8.22
CA PRO A 270 -15.29 1.50 -9.37
C PRO A 270 -16.16 0.31 -8.94
N ASN A 271 -17.33 0.16 -9.56
CA ASN A 271 -18.15 -1.06 -9.50
C ASN A 271 -17.37 -2.26 -10.05
N LEU A 272 -17.22 -3.33 -9.26
CA LEU A 272 -16.62 -4.59 -9.70
C LEU A 272 -17.39 -5.83 -9.20
N VAL A 273 -17.39 -6.83 -10.09
CA VAL A 273 -18.36 -7.92 -10.26
C VAL A 273 -18.17 -9.07 -9.26
N CYS A 274 -19.29 -9.71 -8.93
CA CYS A 274 -19.43 -10.84 -8.01
C CYS A 274 -18.61 -12.08 -8.43
N PHE A 275 -17.81 -12.63 -7.51
CA PHE A 275 -17.12 -13.91 -7.67
C PHE A 275 -17.51 -14.89 -6.54
N HIS A 276 -18.00 -16.07 -6.93
CA HIS A 276 -18.45 -17.12 -6.03
C HIS A 276 -17.30 -18.11 -5.74
N GLY A 277 -16.65 -17.94 -4.59
CA GLY A 277 -15.64 -18.89 -4.07
C GLY A 277 -16.23 -19.94 -3.10
N PRO A 278 -15.51 -21.04 -2.80
CA PRO A 278 -16.01 -22.17 -2.02
C PRO A 278 -16.33 -21.79 -0.56
N GLU A 279 -17.47 -22.29 -0.08
CA GLU A 279 -18.18 -21.84 1.12
C GLU A 279 -17.57 -22.34 2.44
N HIS A 280 -16.46 -21.74 2.86
CA HIS A 280 -15.99 -21.85 4.24
C HIS A 280 -15.90 -20.47 4.94
N GLY A 281 -15.56 -19.41 4.21
CA GLY A 281 -15.47 -18.06 4.79
C GLY A 281 -16.82 -17.44 5.17
N LYS A 282 -17.88 -17.70 4.37
CA LYS A 282 -19.23 -17.19 4.65
C LYS A 282 -19.76 -17.69 5.99
N VAL A 283 -19.53 -18.97 6.32
CA VAL A 283 -19.95 -19.57 7.60
C VAL A 283 -19.30 -18.86 8.78
N ILE A 284 -18.00 -18.53 8.67
CA ILE A 284 -17.30 -17.77 9.72
C ILE A 284 -17.85 -16.34 9.81
N ARG A 285 -18.11 -15.69 8.68
CA ARG A 285 -18.75 -14.37 8.66
C ARG A 285 -20.11 -14.38 9.33
N ASP A 286 -20.95 -15.38 9.02
CA ASP A 286 -22.28 -15.55 9.61
C ASP A 286 -22.18 -15.86 11.11
N HIS A 287 -21.20 -16.65 11.53
CA HIS A 287 -20.92 -16.88 12.94
C HIS A 287 -20.57 -15.58 13.67
N ILE A 288 -19.62 -14.79 13.14
CA ILE A 288 -19.24 -13.47 13.68
C ILE A 288 -20.46 -12.54 13.72
N CYS A 289 -21.20 -12.47 12.62
CA CYS A 289 -22.38 -11.63 12.48
C CYS A 289 -23.45 -11.97 13.51
N ASN A 290 -23.72 -13.25 13.76
CA ASN A 290 -24.79 -13.66 14.66
C ASN A 290 -24.41 -13.59 16.14
N THR A 291 -23.12 -13.67 16.46
CA THR A 291 -22.61 -13.72 17.83
C THR A 291 -22.16 -12.37 18.37
N LEU A 292 -21.66 -11.47 17.51
CA LEU A 292 -20.99 -10.23 17.91
C LEU A 292 -21.69 -8.95 17.44
N PHE A 293 -22.71 -9.08 16.61
CA PHE A 293 -23.67 -8.05 16.22
C PHE A 293 -25.08 -8.58 16.52
#